data_AF-A0AAN5I5W7-F1
#
_entry.id   AF-A0AAN5I5W7-F1
#
_cell.length_a   1.000
_cell.length_b   1.000
_cell.length_c   1.000
_cell.angle_alpha   90.00
_cell.angle_beta   90.00
_cell.angle_gamma   90.00
#
_symmetry.space_group_name_H-M   'P 1'
#
loop_
_entity.id
_entity.type
_entity.pdbx_description
1 polymer ?
#
loop_
_entity_poly.entity_id
_entity_poly.type
_entity_poly.pdbx_seq_one_letter_code
_entity_poly.pdbx_strand_id
1 'polypeptide(L)'
;NCFRLVFASCFFGITKSVVHFKNSLILDEFDLSGNDSVSLDEICLLDGCNIYVSSIKNAEFIYNLSFQAGTDDEVGLWNYTYDHDETTRQKIPFVVKKGDSVSIINANDDLFCGPIVVYAISNSAPNFDVAGVYDVLTGHTKEEGTEKIVTIMGARPFTVWASSPDDAMEASVFTTGFDIEDAEKCAEVYHSTRGLDIKYGVNGPITTLFFDEEMEMNVDFVDFFDTDLDLSSATFISSPGFIGCGNAEVYHSSVYESQVNFKLSYDLARTTRLSSLLNTDDPLTLRLDGDPTKEKEFTGHINDDSYTQTGEVSAMELSFSMSMTSSDSSFLVHFTDLGISPNPNPCKGKQLTGCEDSIASCAAVFPVGTGDVPSAKCFNTEDGDFALTPLCRKTCQLCCQDPAFDCDDDPISNITCPDTPAACNKASDINFAHCQSSCGWCQLNQKPCLDITDDPTCAQFEKAGLCTDPEVMNQCEKTCEICIPEGCVDSSPRCPIWVSNGFCTDPFYDDDKADYCKRSCKLC
;
A
#
# COMPACT_ATOMS: atom_id res chain seq x y z
N ASN A 1 -11.73 -23.92 50.61
CA ASN A 1 -12.12 -24.58 49.35
C ASN A 1 -11.97 -23.64 48.17
N CYS A 2 -10.74 -23.15 47.92
CA CYS A 2 -10.38 -22.55 46.63
C CYS A 2 -9.81 -23.66 45.76
N PHE A 3 -10.44 -23.90 44.61
CA PHE A 3 -9.96 -24.82 43.60
C PHE A 3 -8.66 -24.26 43.00
N ARG A 4 -7.51 -24.81 43.41
CA ARG A 4 -6.29 -24.76 42.61
C ARG A 4 -6.52 -25.68 41.42
N LEU A 5 -6.88 -25.11 40.27
CA LEU A 5 -6.78 -25.80 38.99
C LEU A 5 -5.28 -25.98 38.72
N VAL A 6 -4.73 -27.12 39.14
CA VAL A 6 -3.41 -27.56 38.70
C VAL A 6 -3.62 -28.04 37.26
N PHE A 7 -3.32 -27.17 36.30
CA PHE A 7 -3.12 -27.60 34.92
C PHE A 7 -1.95 -28.57 34.95
N ALA A 8 -2.25 -29.86 34.86
CA ALA A 8 -1.26 -30.86 34.50
C ALA A 8 -0.92 -30.61 33.02
N SER A 9 -0.01 -29.67 32.77
CA SER A 9 0.64 -29.54 31.48
C SER A 9 1.32 -30.88 31.21
N CYS A 10 0.80 -31.62 30.23
CA CYS A 10 1.57 -32.69 29.62
C CYS A 10 2.93 -32.10 29.25
N PHE A 11 3.99 -32.65 29.82
CA PHE A 11 5.37 -32.41 29.41
C PHE A 11 5.52 -32.94 27.97
N PHE A 12 5.00 -32.19 27.00
CA PHE A 12 5.48 -32.24 25.64
C PHE A 12 6.95 -31.82 25.74
N GLY A 13 7.86 -32.68 25.26
CA GLY A 13 9.28 -32.37 25.27
C GLY A 13 9.47 -31.03 24.59
N ILE A 14 9.89 -30.03 25.36
CA ILE A 14 10.19 -28.69 24.87
C ILE A 14 11.35 -28.92 23.90
N THR A 15 11.06 -28.84 22.61
CA THR A 15 12.09 -28.77 21.58
C THR A 15 12.88 -27.51 21.88
N LYS A 16 14.21 -27.64 21.90
CA LYS A 16 15.10 -26.48 21.97
C LYS A 16 14.72 -25.52 20.82
N SER A 17 14.75 -24.23 21.09
CA SER A 17 14.43 -23.15 20.15
C SER A 17 15.66 -22.30 19.83
N VAL A 18 16.85 -22.87 20.03
CA VAL A 18 18.11 -22.17 19.87
C VAL A 18 18.32 -21.87 18.39
N VAL A 19 18.33 -20.59 18.06
CA VAL A 19 18.64 -20.15 16.70
C VAL A 19 20.15 -20.15 16.51
N HIS A 20 20.66 -21.20 15.86
CA HIS A 20 22.07 -21.32 15.54
C HIS A 20 22.42 -20.60 14.23
N PHE A 21 23.46 -19.77 14.28
CA PHE A 21 24.15 -19.25 13.11
C PHE A 21 25.55 -19.86 13.02
N LYS A 22 26.38 -19.36 12.10
CA LYS A 22 27.73 -19.90 11.89
C LYS A 22 28.65 -19.59 13.07
N ASN A 23 28.67 -18.34 13.52
CA ASN A 23 29.57 -17.86 14.56
C ASN A 23 28.82 -17.26 15.75
N SER A 24 27.49 -17.37 15.76
CA SER A 24 26.64 -16.86 16.81
C SER A 24 25.45 -17.78 17.09
N LEU A 25 24.77 -17.54 18.20
CA LEU A 25 23.47 -18.12 18.50
C LEU A 25 22.57 -17.10 19.19
N ILE A 26 21.27 -17.32 19.10
CA ILE A 26 20.27 -16.60 19.89
C ILE A 26 19.54 -17.60 20.78
N LEU A 27 19.47 -17.28 22.07
CA LEU A 27 18.58 -17.95 23.03
C LEU A 27 17.36 -17.09 23.32
N ASP A 28 16.26 -17.78 23.59
CA ASP A 28 15.02 -17.17 24.03
C ASP A 28 14.59 -17.62 25.45
N GLU A 29 13.38 -17.23 25.85
CA GLU A 29 12.82 -17.57 27.15
C GLU A 29 12.54 -19.07 27.33
N PHE A 30 12.28 -19.80 26.25
CA PHE A 30 11.96 -21.23 26.29
C PHE A 30 13.23 -22.08 26.40
N ASP A 31 14.33 -21.60 25.83
CA ASP A 31 15.65 -22.21 26.04
C ASP A 31 16.10 -22.13 27.50
N LEU A 32 15.79 -21.03 28.18
CA LEU A 32 16.16 -20.79 29.58
C LEU A 32 15.13 -21.32 30.58
N SER A 33 13.86 -21.45 30.19
CA SER A 33 12.80 -21.92 31.08
C SER A 33 12.89 -23.41 31.35
N GLY A 34 12.79 -23.80 32.63
CA GLY A 34 12.87 -25.21 33.03
C GLY A 34 14.28 -25.79 33.04
N ASN A 35 15.29 -25.01 32.65
CA ASN A 35 16.70 -25.38 32.71
C ASN A 35 17.39 -24.57 33.82
N ASP A 36 18.11 -25.24 34.71
CA ASP A 36 18.89 -24.59 35.79
C ASP A 36 20.17 -23.94 35.25
N SER A 37 20.73 -24.51 34.19
CA SER A 37 21.93 -24.01 33.51
C SER A 37 21.88 -24.28 32.00
N VAL A 38 22.23 -23.28 31.20
CA VAL A 38 22.39 -23.39 29.74
C VAL A 38 23.81 -22.96 29.35
N SER A 39 24.58 -23.89 28.78
CA SER A 39 25.97 -23.63 28.38
C SER A 39 26.04 -22.91 27.03
N LEU A 40 26.96 -21.94 26.93
CA LEU A 40 27.29 -21.20 25.71
C LEU A 40 28.68 -21.60 25.15
N ASP A 41 29.24 -22.70 25.64
CA ASP A 41 30.61 -23.13 25.30
C ASP A 41 30.80 -23.41 23.80
N GLU A 42 29.73 -23.80 23.11
CA GLU A 42 29.76 -24.04 21.67
C GLU A 42 30.25 -22.82 20.87
N ILE A 43 29.88 -21.61 21.29
CA ILE A 43 30.27 -20.36 20.64
C ILE A 43 31.50 -19.73 21.31
N CYS A 44 31.56 -19.79 22.64
CA CYS A 44 32.50 -18.98 23.42
C CYS A 44 33.82 -19.69 23.74
N LEU A 45 33.84 -21.03 23.88
CA LEU A 45 35.00 -21.73 24.44
C LEU A 45 36.23 -21.64 23.53
N LEU A 46 36.03 -21.72 22.20
CA LEU A 46 37.14 -21.83 21.26
C LEU A 46 37.88 -20.50 21.02
N ASP A 47 37.15 -19.40 20.92
CA ASP A 47 37.70 -18.10 20.49
C ASP A 47 37.35 -16.93 21.42
N GLY A 48 36.58 -17.19 22.48
CA GLY A 48 35.91 -16.15 23.24
C GLY A 48 34.69 -15.62 22.48
N CYS A 49 33.87 -14.84 23.17
CA CYS A 49 32.65 -14.28 22.59
C CYS A 49 32.24 -13.00 23.32
N ASN A 50 31.36 -12.23 22.67
CA ASN A 50 30.55 -11.20 23.30
C ASN A 50 29.12 -11.72 23.45
N ILE A 51 28.53 -11.50 24.62
CA ILE A 51 27.15 -11.87 24.91
C ILE A 51 26.33 -10.60 25.18
N TYR A 52 25.34 -10.36 24.34
CA TYR A 52 24.40 -9.26 24.45
C TYR A 52 23.06 -9.77 24.96
N VAL A 53 22.41 -9.01 25.85
CA VAL A 53 21.14 -9.42 26.47
C VAL A 53 20.11 -8.32 26.28
N SER A 54 18.95 -8.64 25.71
CA SER A 54 17.77 -7.76 25.68
C SER A 54 16.62 -8.42 26.43
N SER A 55 15.78 -7.64 27.11
CA SER A 55 14.59 -8.14 27.80
C SER A 55 13.47 -7.11 27.68
N ILE A 56 12.35 -7.34 28.36
CA ILE A 56 11.31 -6.33 28.53
C ILE A 56 11.66 -5.42 29.71
N LYS A 57 11.26 -4.15 29.62
CA LYS A 57 11.54 -3.15 30.64
C LYS A 57 10.99 -3.57 32.02
N ASN A 58 11.84 -3.49 33.05
CA ASN A 58 11.52 -3.83 34.44
C ASN A 58 11.09 -5.29 34.65
N ALA A 59 11.61 -6.23 33.85
CA ALA A 59 11.43 -7.66 34.08
C ALA A 59 12.02 -8.07 35.45
N GLU A 60 11.21 -8.63 36.37
CA GLU A 60 11.73 -9.11 37.66
C GLU A 60 12.56 -10.40 37.52
N PHE A 61 12.22 -11.26 36.54
CA PHE A 61 12.91 -12.54 36.36
C PHE A 61 14.39 -12.40 36.00
N ILE A 62 14.79 -11.28 35.39
CA ILE A 62 16.17 -11.02 34.94
C ILE A 62 17.15 -10.90 36.13
N TYR A 63 16.66 -10.56 37.33
CA TYR A 63 17.49 -10.41 38.51
C TYR A 63 18.01 -11.74 39.07
N ASN A 64 17.34 -12.85 38.74
CA ASN A 64 17.75 -14.20 39.14
C ASN A 64 18.40 -14.98 37.98
N LEU A 65 18.77 -14.30 36.90
CA LEU A 65 19.60 -14.86 35.84
C LEU A 65 21.03 -14.35 36.01
N SER A 66 22.02 -15.23 35.94
CA SER A 66 23.44 -14.88 36.03
C SER A 66 24.29 -15.61 34.99
N PHE A 67 25.38 -14.97 34.57
CA PHE A 67 26.47 -15.63 33.87
C PHE A 67 27.40 -16.27 34.90
N GLN A 68 27.77 -17.52 34.64
CA GLN A 68 28.84 -18.22 35.35
C GLN A 68 29.96 -18.52 34.35
N ALA A 69 31.07 -17.80 34.46
CA ALA A 69 32.25 -17.97 33.59
C ALA A 69 33.43 -18.54 34.38
N GLY A 70 33.91 -19.73 34.00
CA GLY A 70 35.07 -20.38 34.64
C GLY A 70 34.89 -20.62 36.14
N THR A 71 35.82 -20.09 36.95
CA THR A 71 35.77 -20.13 38.43
C THR A 71 35.40 -18.79 39.05
N ASP A 72 35.02 -17.81 38.23
CA ASP A 72 34.76 -16.46 38.68
C ASP A 72 33.38 -16.34 39.33
N ASP A 73 33.16 -15.22 40.03
CA ASP A 73 31.89 -14.92 40.67
C ASP A 73 30.76 -14.79 39.64
N GLU A 74 29.55 -15.19 40.02
CA GLU A 74 28.36 -15.04 39.18
C GLU A 74 28.06 -13.56 38.90
N VAL A 75 27.79 -13.23 37.63
CA VAL A 75 27.46 -11.87 37.21
C VAL A 75 26.03 -11.82 36.70
N GLY A 76 25.16 -11.04 37.34
CA GLY A 76 23.75 -10.95 36.96
C GLY A 76 23.53 -10.39 35.54
N LEU A 77 22.62 -11.02 34.77
CA LEU A 77 22.23 -10.59 33.42
C LEU A 77 21.59 -9.20 33.40
N TRP A 78 20.98 -8.78 34.52
CA TRP A 78 20.33 -7.48 34.65
C TRP A 78 21.28 -6.30 34.36
N ASN A 79 22.57 -6.43 34.68
CA ASN A 79 23.58 -5.40 34.38
C ASN A 79 23.66 -5.18 32.87
N TYR A 80 23.84 -6.27 32.11
CA TYR A 80 24.01 -6.22 30.66
C TYR A 80 22.72 -5.98 29.87
N THR A 81 21.55 -6.09 30.53
CA THR A 81 20.26 -5.84 29.89
C THR A 81 20.04 -4.36 29.61
N TYR A 82 20.50 -3.49 30.51
CA TYR A 82 20.24 -2.04 30.44
C TYR A 82 21.51 -1.21 30.20
N ASP A 83 22.69 -1.80 30.42
CA ASP A 83 23.96 -1.13 30.21
C ASP A 83 24.23 -0.87 28.73
N HIS A 84 24.66 0.36 28.46
CA HIS A 84 25.06 0.86 27.16
C HIS A 84 26.15 1.91 27.36
N ASP A 85 26.98 2.10 26.33
CA ASP A 85 27.98 3.17 26.33
C ASP A 85 27.28 4.54 26.30
N GLU A 86 27.62 5.47 27.19
CA GLU A 86 26.93 6.76 27.25
C GLU A 86 27.15 7.63 26.00
N THR A 87 28.24 7.40 25.26
CA THR A 87 28.63 8.19 24.08
C THR A 87 28.09 7.57 22.80
N THR A 88 28.37 6.28 22.57
CA THR A 88 27.98 5.58 21.34
C THR A 88 26.59 4.98 21.44
N ARG A 89 26.09 4.79 22.67
CA ARG A 89 24.81 4.14 23.02
C ARG A 89 24.72 2.69 22.57
N GLN A 90 25.83 2.11 22.15
CA GLN A 90 25.93 0.68 21.88
C GLN A 90 25.76 -0.11 23.19
N LYS A 91 25.16 -1.28 23.06
CA LYS A 91 25.06 -2.29 24.12
C LYS A 91 26.45 -2.69 24.59
N ILE A 92 26.65 -2.72 25.91
CA ILE A 92 27.89 -3.25 26.50
C ILE A 92 27.74 -4.78 26.64
N PRO A 93 28.58 -5.59 25.98
CA PRO A 93 28.49 -7.04 26.09
C PRO A 93 29.12 -7.57 27.39
N PHE A 94 28.68 -8.76 27.80
CA PHE A 94 29.49 -9.60 28.66
C PHE A 94 30.58 -10.29 27.83
N VAL A 95 31.84 -10.02 28.14
CA VAL A 95 33.00 -10.49 27.36
C VAL A 95 33.56 -11.77 27.97
N VAL A 96 33.54 -12.86 27.20
CA VAL A 96 34.10 -14.15 27.58
C VAL A 96 35.44 -14.35 26.88
N LYS A 97 36.48 -14.69 27.63
CA LYS A 97 37.82 -14.92 27.05
C LYS A 97 37.90 -16.31 26.44
N LYS A 98 38.77 -16.43 25.45
CA LYS A 98 39.14 -17.71 24.85
C LYS A 98 39.56 -18.73 25.91
N GLY A 99 38.93 -19.91 25.89
CA GLY A 99 39.19 -21.01 26.81
C GLY A 99 38.38 -20.98 28.11
N ASP A 100 37.65 -19.89 28.39
CA ASP A 100 36.71 -19.85 29.51
C ASP A 100 35.40 -20.50 29.10
N SER A 101 34.89 -21.40 29.96
CA SER A 101 33.54 -21.95 29.85
C SER A 101 32.55 -20.95 30.42
N VAL A 102 31.39 -20.80 29.81
CA VAL A 102 30.33 -19.89 30.24
C VAL A 102 28.97 -20.59 30.18
N SER A 103 28.17 -20.40 31.23
CA SER A 103 26.78 -20.83 31.27
C SER A 103 25.89 -19.74 31.83
N ILE A 104 24.61 -19.74 31.44
CA ILE A 104 23.56 -18.92 32.04
C ILE A 104 22.89 -19.77 33.10
N ILE A 105 22.91 -19.29 34.34
CA ILE A 105 22.24 -19.92 35.48
C ILE A 105 20.88 -19.26 35.66
N ASN A 106 19.83 -20.09 35.76
CA ASN A 106 18.48 -19.64 36.05
C ASN A 106 18.09 -20.02 37.48
N ALA A 107 18.08 -19.03 38.37
CA ALA A 107 17.72 -19.19 39.78
C ALA A 107 16.29 -18.70 40.09
N ASN A 108 15.46 -18.46 39.07
CA ASN A 108 14.05 -18.12 39.28
C ASN A 108 13.27 -19.29 39.88
N ASP A 109 12.19 -18.97 40.60
CA ASP A 109 11.24 -19.98 41.07
C ASP A 109 10.70 -20.77 39.88
N ASP A 110 10.61 -22.09 40.04
CA ASP A 110 10.23 -23.05 38.99
C ASP A 110 11.07 -22.96 37.69
N LEU A 111 12.26 -22.32 37.77
CA LEU A 111 13.13 -22.04 36.62
C LEU A 111 12.40 -21.25 35.53
N PHE A 112 11.47 -20.38 35.92
CA PHE A 112 10.73 -19.55 34.97
C PHE A 112 11.63 -18.49 34.32
N CYS A 113 11.52 -18.31 33.02
CA CYS A 113 12.10 -17.20 32.28
C CYS A 113 11.00 -16.49 31.48
N GLY A 114 11.02 -15.16 31.45
CA GLY A 114 10.14 -14.38 30.60
C GLY A 114 10.87 -13.84 29.37
N PRO A 115 10.23 -12.94 28.59
CA PRO A 115 10.72 -12.52 27.29
C PRO A 115 12.13 -11.93 27.33
N ILE A 116 13.05 -12.62 26.67
CA ILE A 116 14.47 -12.31 26.64
C ILE A 116 15.08 -12.72 25.29
N VAL A 117 16.08 -11.98 24.86
CA VAL A 117 16.96 -12.32 23.74
C VAL A 117 18.37 -12.34 24.28
N VAL A 118 19.04 -13.49 24.22
CA VAL A 118 20.47 -13.58 24.49
C VAL A 118 21.19 -13.86 23.18
N TYR A 119 21.94 -12.88 22.68
CA TYR A 119 22.72 -12.99 21.46
C TYR A 119 24.19 -13.20 21.82
N ALA A 120 24.69 -14.42 21.63
CA ALA A 120 26.09 -14.78 21.89
C ALA A 120 26.82 -14.91 20.55
N ILE A 121 27.92 -14.18 20.38
CA ILE A 121 28.68 -14.15 19.13
C ILE A 121 30.18 -14.31 19.37
N SER A 122 30.77 -15.27 18.66
CA SER A 122 32.20 -15.58 18.71
C SER A 122 33.04 -14.41 18.23
N ASN A 123 34.21 -14.22 18.85
CA ASN A 123 35.21 -13.25 18.39
C ASN A 123 35.77 -13.58 16.99
N SER A 124 35.47 -14.78 16.46
CA SER A 124 35.83 -15.21 15.10
C SER A 124 34.83 -14.78 14.02
N ALA A 125 33.67 -14.22 14.42
CA ALA A 125 32.64 -13.78 13.49
C ALA A 125 33.17 -12.71 12.52
N PRO A 126 32.70 -12.68 11.26
CA PRO A 126 32.97 -11.55 10.40
C PRO A 126 32.38 -10.30 11.05
N ASN A 127 32.99 -9.15 10.78
CA ASN A 127 32.49 -7.85 11.22
C ASN A 127 32.47 -7.61 12.74
N PHE A 128 33.01 -8.52 13.56
CA PHE A 128 33.00 -8.42 15.02
C PHE A 128 33.51 -7.09 15.57
N ASP A 129 34.58 -6.54 14.97
CA ASP A 129 35.21 -5.30 15.43
C ASP A 129 34.58 -4.02 14.83
N VAL A 130 33.65 -4.15 13.87
CA VAL A 130 33.08 -2.99 13.14
C VAL A 130 31.57 -2.86 13.29
N ALA A 131 30.88 -3.90 13.75
CA ALA A 131 29.45 -3.87 13.97
C ALA A 131 29.10 -3.22 15.31
N GLY A 132 28.18 -2.26 15.30
CA GLY A 132 27.55 -1.76 16.51
C GLY A 132 26.32 -2.60 16.85
N VAL A 133 26.14 -2.92 18.13
CA VAL A 133 24.94 -3.60 18.64
C VAL A 133 24.15 -2.63 19.50
N TYR A 134 22.84 -2.52 19.25
CA TYR A 134 21.94 -1.59 19.89
C TYR A 134 20.71 -2.33 20.42
N ASP A 135 20.10 -1.79 21.48
CA ASP A 135 18.89 -2.36 22.08
C ASP A 135 17.74 -1.36 22.01
N VAL A 136 16.60 -1.83 21.53
CA VAL A 136 15.35 -1.06 21.39
C VAL A 136 14.90 -0.37 22.68
N LEU A 137 15.16 -0.97 23.84
CA LEU A 137 14.79 -0.44 25.14
C LEU A 137 15.54 0.83 25.52
N THR A 138 16.74 1.03 24.97
CA THR A 138 17.56 2.20 25.33
C THR A 138 17.05 3.49 24.68
N GLY A 139 16.11 3.38 23.72
CA GLY A 139 15.48 4.48 23.00
C GLY A 139 16.52 5.34 22.29
N HIS A 140 16.80 5.02 21.04
CA HIS A 140 17.89 5.66 20.32
C HIS A 140 17.41 6.58 19.20
N THR A 141 18.07 7.74 19.11
CA THR A 141 18.11 8.65 17.97
C THR A 141 19.58 9.02 17.80
N LYS A 142 20.31 8.48 16.81
CA LYS A 142 21.74 8.83 16.60
C LYS A 142 21.81 9.83 15.50
N GLU A 143 22.54 10.92 15.70
CA GLU A 143 22.84 11.87 14.63
C GLU A 143 24.19 11.63 13.95
N GLU A 144 25.12 10.81 14.47
CA GLU A 144 26.47 10.69 13.87
C GLU A 144 27.14 9.32 14.09
N GLY A 145 26.65 8.26 13.44
CA GLY A 145 27.34 6.97 13.37
C GLY A 145 28.04 6.76 12.03
N THR A 146 29.35 6.44 12.01
CA THR A 146 30.08 6.03 10.80
C THR A 146 30.18 4.51 10.65
N GLU A 147 29.35 3.76 11.38
CA GLU A 147 29.38 2.31 11.38
C GLU A 147 28.77 1.78 10.09
N LYS A 148 29.49 0.88 9.40
CA LYS A 148 28.95 0.19 8.21
C LYS A 148 27.89 -0.86 8.56
N ILE A 149 27.85 -1.30 9.80
CA ILE A 149 27.03 -2.44 10.21
C ILE A 149 26.37 -2.12 11.54
N VAL A 150 25.04 -2.03 11.52
CA VAL A 150 24.22 -1.68 12.68
C VAL A 150 23.30 -2.84 12.97
N THR A 151 23.44 -3.44 14.14
CA THR A 151 22.60 -4.54 14.63
C THR A 151 21.70 -4.04 15.75
N ILE A 152 20.40 -4.25 15.61
CA ILE A 152 19.38 -3.82 16.56
C ILE A 152 18.69 -5.06 17.09
N MET A 153 18.59 -5.19 18.40
CA MET A 153 17.93 -6.31 19.07
C MET A 153 16.83 -5.84 20.03
N GLY A 154 15.84 -6.69 20.23
CA GLY A 154 14.73 -6.43 21.14
C GLY A 154 13.96 -7.69 21.51
N ALA A 155 13.54 -7.81 22.77
CA ALA A 155 12.70 -8.92 23.23
C ALA A 155 11.22 -8.79 22.82
N ARG A 156 10.87 -7.74 22.08
CA ARG A 156 9.54 -7.45 21.53
C ARG A 156 9.66 -7.02 20.09
N PRO A 157 8.60 -7.17 19.27
CA PRO A 157 8.60 -6.60 17.93
C PRO A 157 8.81 -5.08 17.98
N PHE A 158 9.61 -4.56 17.06
CA PHE A 158 10.04 -3.16 17.05
C PHE A 158 10.01 -2.58 15.63
N THR A 159 10.02 -1.26 15.51
CA THR A 159 10.14 -0.57 14.21
C THR A 159 11.48 0.13 14.13
N VAL A 160 12.13 0.04 12.97
CA VAL A 160 13.40 0.69 12.65
C VAL A 160 13.18 1.71 11.55
N TRP A 161 13.79 2.88 11.72
CA TRP A 161 13.95 3.91 10.70
C TRP A 161 15.43 4.18 10.50
N ALA A 162 15.87 4.25 9.26
CA ALA A 162 17.20 4.73 8.91
C ALA A 162 17.07 5.83 7.86
N SER A 163 17.63 7.00 8.10
CA SER A 163 17.66 8.12 7.16
C SER A 163 19.06 8.68 7.02
N SER A 164 19.32 9.37 5.91
CA SER A 164 20.58 10.07 5.66
C SER A 164 20.25 11.50 5.22
N PRO A 165 20.82 12.53 5.88
CA PRO A 165 20.49 13.92 5.57
C PRO A 165 21.06 14.38 4.23
N ASP A 166 22.24 13.88 3.85
CA ASP A 166 23.06 14.46 2.77
C ASP A 166 23.26 13.52 1.57
N ASP A 167 23.14 12.20 1.76
CA ASP A 167 23.51 11.21 0.76
C ASP A 167 22.42 10.16 0.51
N ALA A 168 22.38 9.64 -0.72
CA ALA A 168 21.56 8.48 -1.05
C ALA A 168 22.10 7.25 -0.31
N MET A 169 21.25 6.61 0.48
CA MET A 169 21.63 5.46 1.30
C MET A 169 21.41 4.16 0.53
N GLU A 170 22.45 3.34 0.46
CA GLU A 170 22.41 1.98 -0.07
C GLU A 170 22.67 1.02 1.09
N ALA A 171 21.67 0.17 1.39
CA ALA A 171 21.71 -0.70 2.56
C ALA A 171 20.97 -2.02 2.32
N SER A 172 21.58 -3.10 2.80
CA SER A 172 21.01 -4.43 2.88
C SER A 172 20.51 -4.71 4.30
N VAL A 173 19.30 -5.22 4.45
CA VAL A 173 18.69 -5.55 5.74
C VAL A 173 18.51 -7.05 5.86
N PHE A 174 18.85 -7.59 7.02
CA PHE A 174 18.68 -8.99 7.38
C PHE A 174 18.07 -9.11 8.77
N THR A 175 17.23 -10.12 9.01
CA THR A 175 16.63 -10.41 10.32
C THR A 175 17.49 -11.36 11.16
N THR A 176 18.81 -11.21 11.05
CA THR A 176 19.82 -12.03 11.74
C THR A 176 20.78 -11.12 12.49
N GLY A 177 21.78 -11.70 13.16
CA GLY A 177 22.93 -10.95 13.65
C GLY A 177 23.91 -10.57 12.52
N PHE A 178 25.02 -9.91 12.88
CA PHE A 178 26.01 -9.38 11.93
C PHE A 178 27.03 -10.42 11.42
N ASP A 179 26.96 -11.67 11.89
CA ASP A 179 27.90 -12.75 11.50
C ASP A 179 27.54 -13.47 10.21
N ILE A 180 26.71 -12.87 9.36
CA ILE A 180 26.32 -13.43 8.06
C ILE A 180 27.55 -13.44 7.14
N GLU A 181 28.24 -14.58 7.06
CA GLU A 181 29.30 -14.79 6.06
C GLU A 181 28.75 -15.21 4.70
N ASP A 182 27.56 -15.82 4.68
CA ASP A 182 27.00 -16.49 3.52
C ASP A 182 25.59 -15.97 3.27
N ALA A 183 25.51 -14.80 2.63
CA ALA A 183 24.25 -14.18 2.22
C ALA A 183 23.40 -15.13 1.33
N GLU A 184 23.98 -16.21 0.78
CA GLU A 184 23.23 -17.22 0.04
C GLU A 184 22.31 -18.07 0.93
N LYS A 185 22.56 -18.14 2.25
CA LYS A 185 21.77 -18.98 3.18
C LYS A 185 20.69 -18.23 3.94
N CYS A 186 20.83 -16.92 4.05
CA CYS A 186 19.89 -16.05 4.75
C CYS A 186 19.31 -15.06 3.77
N ALA A 187 17.99 -14.99 3.71
CA ALA A 187 17.28 -14.07 2.85
C ALA A 187 17.58 -12.62 3.27
N GLU A 188 18.08 -11.84 2.32
CA GLU A 188 18.03 -10.40 2.41
C GLU A 188 16.55 -9.98 2.41
N VAL A 189 16.10 -9.42 3.53
CA VAL A 189 14.67 -9.07 3.72
C VAL A 189 14.32 -7.75 3.06
N TYR A 190 15.33 -6.92 2.80
CA TYR A 190 15.17 -5.68 2.09
C TYR A 190 16.52 -5.18 1.57
N HIS A 191 16.52 -4.63 0.35
CA HIS A 191 17.67 -3.99 -0.26
C HIS A 191 17.26 -2.61 -0.76
N SER A 192 17.88 -1.56 -0.21
CA SER A 192 17.66 -0.18 -0.64
C SER A 192 18.62 0.19 -1.75
N THR A 193 18.15 0.35 -2.99
CA THR A 193 18.96 0.87 -4.09
C THR A 193 18.88 2.40 -4.14
N ARG A 194 19.82 3.10 -3.48
CA ARG A 194 20.02 4.56 -3.54
C ARG A 194 18.73 5.38 -3.53
N GLY A 195 18.05 5.39 -2.38
CA GLY A 195 16.78 6.08 -2.17
C GLY A 195 16.69 6.74 -0.79
N LEU A 196 15.53 7.37 -0.55
CA LEU A 196 15.11 8.01 0.71
C LEU A 196 15.11 7.03 1.90
N ASP A 197 14.81 7.56 3.08
CA ASP A 197 14.61 6.89 4.36
C ASP A 197 14.05 5.46 4.27
N ILE A 198 14.67 4.56 5.01
CA ILE A 198 14.26 3.17 5.20
C ILE A 198 13.37 3.11 6.45
N LYS A 199 12.16 2.54 6.35
CA LYS A 199 11.28 2.26 7.49
C LYS A 199 10.76 0.83 7.41
N TYR A 200 11.02 0.02 8.43
CA TYR A 200 10.47 -1.34 8.48
C TYR A 200 10.15 -1.80 9.89
N GLY A 201 9.14 -2.66 9.99
CA GLY A 201 8.82 -3.38 11.22
C GLY A 201 9.59 -4.69 11.29
N VAL A 202 10.18 -4.98 12.46
CA VAL A 202 10.86 -6.24 12.75
C VAL A 202 9.99 -7.04 13.70
N ASN A 203 9.42 -8.14 13.19
CA ASN A 203 8.68 -9.10 13.98
C ASN A 203 9.59 -10.26 14.42
N GLY A 204 10.74 -9.93 15.00
CA GLY A 204 11.81 -10.85 15.31
C GLY A 204 12.76 -10.26 16.36
N PRO A 205 13.69 -11.07 16.90
CA PRO A 205 14.53 -10.65 18.01
C PRO A 205 15.66 -9.69 17.60
N ILE A 206 16.02 -9.66 16.32
CA ILE A 206 17.21 -8.99 15.82
C ILE A 206 17.04 -8.59 14.34
N THR A 207 17.68 -7.49 13.96
CA THR A 207 17.91 -7.09 12.58
C THR A 207 19.30 -6.49 12.44
N THR A 208 19.93 -6.66 11.29
CA THR A 208 21.20 -6.02 10.94
C THR A 208 21.07 -5.29 9.62
N LEU A 209 21.48 -4.01 9.62
CA LEU A 209 21.65 -3.19 8.43
C LEU A 209 23.13 -3.20 8.03
N PHE A 210 23.40 -3.51 6.77
CA PHE A 210 24.72 -3.42 6.14
C PHE A 210 24.70 -2.27 5.15
N PHE A 211 25.53 -1.25 5.39
CA PHE A 211 25.70 -0.11 4.52
C PHE A 211 26.92 -0.30 3.62
N ASP A 212 26.81 0.06 2.35
CA ASP A 212 27.90 -0.11 1.38
C ASP A 212 29.11 0.81 1.68
N GLU A 213 28.83 2.02 2.17
CA GLU A 213 29.82 3.06 2.45
C GLU A 213 29.70 3.56 3.90
N GLU A 214 30.79 4.12 4.43
CA GLU A 214 30.72 4.84 5.71
C GLU A 214 30.03 6.17 5.45
N MET A 215 28.82 6.33 5.96
CA MET A 215 28.02 7.54 5.80
C MET A 215 27.39 7.94 7.12
N GLU A 216 27.10 9.23 7.26
CA GLU A 216 26.36 9.76 8.40
C GLU A 216 24.88 9.37 8.24
N MET A 217 24.38 8.63 9.22
CA MET A 217 23.04 8.07 9.18
C MET A 217 22.35 8.27 10.53
N ASN A 218 21.05 8.51 10.45
CA ASN A 218 20.16 8.53 11.59
C ASN A 218 19.43 7.20 11.65
N VAL A 219 19.76 6.39 12.64
CA VAL A 219 19.03 5.14 12.91
C VAL A 219 18.22 5.32 14.18
N ASP A 220 16.90 5.32 14.00
CA ASP A 220 15.92 5.42 15.06
C ASP A 220 15.18 4.10 15.19
N PHE A 221 14.78 3.77 16.42
CA PHE A 221 13.94 2.62 16.66
C PHE A 221 13.05 2.83 17.87
N VAL A 222 11.92 2.13 17.85
CA VAL A 222 10.92 2.19 18.93
C VAL A 222 10.49 0.79 19.33
N ASP A 223 10.33 0.60 20.64
CA ASP A 223 9.73 -0.59 21.27
C ASP A 223 8.19 -0.59 21.13
N PHE A 224 7.71 -0.31 19.92
CA PHE A 224 6.35 -0.59 19.51
C PHE A 224 6.34 -1.06 18.06
N PHE A 225 5.47 -2.00 17.76
CA PHE A 225 5.27 -2.46 16.41
C PHE A 225 4.23 -1.57 15.75
N ASP A 226 4.67 -0.69 14.86
CA ASP A 226 3.74 0.09 14.03
C ASP A 226 3.04 -0.84 13.05
N THR A 227 1.79 -1.19 13.33
CA THR A 227 0.99 -2.00 12.40
C THR A 227 0.52 -1.18 11.20
N ASP A 228 0.58 0.15 11.27
CA ASP A 228 0.21 1.10 10.21
C ASP A 228 1.47 1.55 9.47
N LEU A 229 1.96 0.71 8.56
CA LEU A 229 3.16 0.99 7.79
C LEU A 229 2.84 1.94 6.62
N ASP A 230 3.63 3.01 6.50
CA ASP A 230 3.61 3.91 5.34
C ASP A 230 4.44 3.30 4.21
N LEU A 231 3.76 2.91 3.14
CA LEU A 231 4.36 2.32 1.95
C LEU A 231 5.02 3.34 1.02
N SER A 232 4.99 4.63 1.35
CA SER A 232 5.82 5.64 0.67
C SER A 232 7.32 5.36 0.88
N SER A 233 7.67 4.76 2.02
CA SER A 233 8.95 4.13 2.29
C SER A 233 8.87 2.65 1.95
N ALA A 234 9.94 2.14 1.33
CA ALA A 234 10.02 0.73 1.06
C ALA A 234 10.12 -0.07 2.37
N THR A 235 9.36 -1.16 2.45
CA THR A 235 9.13 -1.88 3.69
C THR A 235 8.91 -3.37 3.42
N PHE A 236 8.90 -4.17 4.48
CA PHE A 236 8.52 -5.59 4.47
C PHE A 236 7.75 -5.92 5.74
N ILE A 237 7.04 -7.04 5.74
CA ILE A 237 6.45 -7.64 6.95
C ILE A 237 6.91 -9.08 7.07
N SER A 238 7.05 -9.58 8.30
CA SER A 238 7.43 -10.95 8.57
C SER A 238 6.56 -11.59 9.67
N SER A 239 6.53 -12.91 9.69
CA SER A 239 5.95 -13.67 10.80
C SER A 239 6.73 -13.42 12.10
N PRO A 240 6.10 -13.62 13.26
CA PRO A 240 6.81 -13.58 14.54
C PRO A 240 7.97 -14.59 14.55
N GLY A 241 9.13 -14.13 15.02
CA GLY A 241 10.31 -14.98 15.14
C GLY A 241 11.04 -15.25 13.83
N PHE A 242 10.64 -14.61 12.73
CA PHE A 242 11.29 -14.80 11.44
C PHE A 242 12.77 -14.38 11.50
N ILE A 243 13.67 -15.32 11.17
CA ILE A 243 15.12 -15.10 11.11
C ILE A 243 15.63 -15.01 9.67
N GLY A 244 14.94 -15.65 8.72
CA GLY A 244 15.27 -15.56 7.29
C GLY A 244 16.35 -16.52 6.80
N CYS A 245 16.90 -17.39 7.63
CA CYS A 245 17.86 -18.42 7.19
C CYS A 245 17.19 -19.78 7.00
N GLY A 246 17.42 -20.44 5.87
CA GLY A 246 16.66 -21.63 5.48
C GLY A 246 16.81 -22.86 6.39
N ASN A 247 17.84 -22.91 7.24
CA ASN A 247 18.06 -23.99 8.21
C ASN A 247 17.98 -23.52 9.68
N ALA A 248 17.69 -22.23 9.92
CA ALA A 248 17.62 -21.72 11.27
C ALA A 248 16.26 -22.04 11.88
N GLU A 249 16.25 -22.32 13.19
CA GLU A 249 15.03 -22.41 13.97
C GLU A 249 14.36 -21.02 14.03
N VAL A 250 13.03 -21.01 14.17
CA VAL A 250 12.27 -19.77 14.41
C VAL A 250 12.55 -19.33 15.85
N TYR A 251 12.77 -18.04 16.07
CA TYR A 251 12.89 -17.53 17.44
C TYR A 251 11.51 -17.53 18.12
N HIS A 252 11.41 -18.06 19.33
CA HIS A 252 10.14 -18.15 20.05
C HIS A 252 10.06 -17.14 21.20
N SER A 253 8.89 -16.54 21.41
CA SER A 253 8.68 -15.65 22.55
C SER A 253 7.21 -15.55 22.93
N SER A 254 6.91 -15.51 24.24
CA SER A 254 5.55 -15.34 24.76
C SER A 254 4.95 -13.98 24.45
N VAL A 255 5.74 -12.99 24.04
CA VAL A 255 5.20 -11.71 23.55
C VAL A 255 4.76 -11.77 22.09
N TYR A 256 5.10 -12.85 21.37
CA TYR A 256 4.67 -13.02 20.00
C TYR A 256 3.29 -13.67 19.98
N GLU A 257 2.33 -12.93 19.42
CA GLU A 257 0.98 -13.44 19.25
C GLU A 257 0.97 -14.53 18.17
N SER A 258 0.21 -15.61 18.40
CA SER A 258 -0.02 -16.64 17.38
C SER A 258 -0.84 -16.11 16.20
N GLN A 259 -1.48 -14.95 16.36
CA GLN A 259 -2.19 -14.26 15.30
C GLN A 259 -1.49 -12.94 15.03
N VAL A 260 -1.17 -12.68 13.77
CA VAL A 260 -0.62 -11.41 13.34
C VAL A 260 -1.57 -10.72 12.38
N ASN A 261 -1.66 -9.40 12.52
CA ASN A 261 -2.43 -8.54 11.63
C ASN A 261 -1.57 -7.32 11.27
N PHE A 262 -1.39 -7.07 9.98
CA PHE A 262 -0.69 -5.90 9.46
C PHE A 262 -1.63 -5.10 8.59
N LYS A 263 -1.52 -3.78 8.66
CA LYS A 263 -2.34 -2.87 7.87
C LYS A 263 -1.43 -1.86 7.19
N LEU A 264 -1.42 -1.86 5.87
CA LEU A 264 -0.69 -0.87 5.10
C LEU A 264 -1.71 0.01 4.40
N SER A 265 -1.60 1.32 4.58
CA SER A 265 -2.58 2.28 4.05
C SER A 265 -1.88 3.34 3.20
N TYR A 266 -2.57 3.79 2.17
CA TYR A 266 -2.18 4.87 1.27
C TYR A 266 -3.26 5.94 1.25
N ASP A 267 -2.87 7.19 1.00
CA ASP A 267 -3.84 8.28 0.76
C ASP A 267 -4.58 8.11 -0.58
N LEU A 268 -3.97 7.41 -1.55
CA LEU A 268 -4.50 7.12 -2.87
C LEU A 268 -4.21 5.67 -3.25
N ALA A 269 -5.05 5.06 -4.09
CA ALA A 269 -4.84 3.68 -4.53
C ALA A 269 -3.49 3.56 -5.27
N ARG A 270 -2.63 2.66 -4.80
CA ARG A 270 -1.31 2.39 -5.42
C ARG A 270 -1.24 0.98 -5.95
N THR A 271 -0.47 0.80 -7.02
CA THR A 271 -0.13 -0.53 -7.51
C THR A 271 1.12 -1.00 -6.79
N THR A 272 0.98 -2.06 -6.00
CA THR A 272 2.07 -2.63 -5.22
C THR A 272 2.40 -4.00 -5.77
N ARG A 273 3.68 -4.24 -6.05
CA ARG A 273 4.18 -5.60 -6.27
C ARG A 273 4.50 -6.22 -4.92
N LEU A 274 3.96 -7.41 -4.71
CA LEU A 274 4.20 -8.26 -3.57
C LEU A 274 5.16 -9.36 -4.00
N SER A 275 6.16 -9.63 -3.17
CA SER A 275 7.01 -10.81 -3.27
C SER A 275 7.08 -11.47 -1.91
N SER A 276 6.55 -12.67 -1.77
CA SER A 276 6.50 -13.39 -0.50
C SER A 276 7.39 -14.62 -0.48
N LEU A 277 8.03 -14.86 0.66
CA LEU A 277 8.68 -16.11 1.03
C LEU A 277 7.83 -16.78 2.11
N LEU A 278 7.39 -18.02 1.90
CA LEU A 278 6.37 -18.69 2.72
C LEU A 278 6.82 -20.08 3.13
N ASN A 279 6.95 -20.34 4.43
CA ASN A 279 7.14 -21.68 4.98
C ASN A 279 6.03 -21.97 5.98
N THR A 280 4.81 -22.22 5.51
CA THR A 280 3.65 -22.42 6.37
C THR A 280 2.52 -23.15 5.65
N ASP A 281 1.85 -24.03 6.41
CA ASP A 281 0.55 -24.63 6.06
C ASP A 281 -0.62 -23.69 6.37
N ASP A 282 -0.42 -22.70 7.24
CA ASP A 282 -1.44 -21.75 7.66
C ASP A 282 -1.55 -20.62 6.61
N PRO A 283 -2.75 -20.30 6.10
CA PRO A 283 -2.88 -19.31 5.04
C PRO A 283 -2.59 -17.89 5.55
N LEU A 284 -1.64 -17.22 4.90
CA LEU A 284 -1.48 -15.77 4.97
C LEU A 284 -2.57 -15.13 4.12
N THR A 285 -3.53 -14.48 4.76
CA THR A 285 -4.66 -13.84 4.07
C THR A 285 -4.35 -12.37 3.81
N LEU A 286 -4.43 -11.95 2.55
CA LEU A 286 -4.42 -10.55 2.13
C LEU A 286 -5.82 -10.10 1.76
N ARG A 287 -6.28 -9.00 2.37
CA ARG A 287 -7.53 -8.31 2.05
C ARG A 287 -7.23 -6.93 1.49
N LEU A 288 -7.89 -6.57 0.38
CA LEU A 288 -7.73 -5.28 -0.30
C LEU A 288 -8.88 -4.34 0.07
N ASP A 289 -8.58 -3.09 0.46
CA ASP A 289 -9.57 -2.04 0.78
C ASP A 289 -10.60 -2.45 1.86
N GLY A 290 -10.23 -3.37 2.76
CA GLY A 290 -11.14 -3.94 3.74
C GLY A 290 -12.29 -4.77 3.15
N ASP A 291 -12.28 -5.08 1.85
CA ASP A 291 -13.33 -5.82 1.14
C ASP A 291 -13.10 -7.34 1.24
N PRO A 292 -13.94 -8.10 1.98
CA PRO A 292 -13.77 -9.54 2.13
C PRO A 292 -13.97 -10.32 0.82
N THR A 293 -14.56 -9.72 -0.21
CA THR A 293 -14.70 -10.36 -1.53
C THR A 293 -13.42 -10.29 -2.38
N LYS A 294 -12.46 -9.45 -1.97
CA LYS A 294 -11.14 -9.27 -2.61
C LYS A 294 -10.01 -9.92 -1.79
N GLU A 295 -10.32 -11.01 -1.10
CA GLU A 295 -9.32 -11.76 -0.35
C GLU A 295 -8.48 -12.66 -1.25
N LYS A 296 -7.19 -12.75 -0.92
CA LYS A 296 -6.24 -13.69 -1.49
C LYS A 296 -5.55 -14.42 -0.36
N GLU A 297 -5.45 -15.74 -0.46
CA GLU A 297 -4.71 -16.56 0.50
C GLU A 297 -3.40 -17.03 -0.12
N PHE A 298 -2.34 -17.00 0.67
CA PHE A 298 -1.02 -17.48 0.30
C PHE A 298 -0.58 -18.59 1.27
N THR A 299 -0.07 -19.69 0.74
CA THR A 299 0.54 -20.81 1.47
C THR A 299 1.76 -21.28 0.71
N GLY A 300 2.76 -21.86 1.37
CA GLY A 300 3.92 -22.42 0.68
C GLY A 300 4.90 -23.11 1.61
N HIS A 301 5.83 -23.89 1.06
CA HIS A 301 6.87 -24.58 1.83
C HIS A 301 8.25 -24.39 1.23
N ILE A 302 9.27 -24.25 2.09
CA ILE A 302 10.67 -24.05 1.66
C ILE A 302 11.23 -25.20 0.80
N ASN A 303 10.62 -26.38 0.87
CA ASN A 303 11.05 -27.56 0.14
C ASN A 303 10.45 -27.67 -1.28
N ASP A 304 9.62 -26.71 -1.70
CA ASP A 304 9.01 -26.70 -3.03
C ASP A 304 9.02 -25.29 -3.67
N ASP A 305 8.62 -25.24 -4.95
CA ASP A 305 8.59 -23.99 -5.73
C ASP A 305 7.49 -23.02 -5.27
N SER A 306 6.61 -23.40 -4.32
CA SER A 306 5.54 -22.53 -3.81
C SER A 306 5.99 -21.61 -2.68
N TYR A 307 7.21 -21.80 -2.16
CA TYR A 307 7.85 -20.92 -1.17
C TYR A 307 7.86 -19.47 -1.63
N THR A 308 8.10 -19.21 -2.91
CA THR A 308 8.15 -17.85 -3.47
C THR A 308 6.89 -17.56 -4.27
N GLN A 309 6.13 -16.56 -3.86
CA GLN A 309 5.00 -16.05 -4.65
C GLN A 309 5.20 -14.58 -4.99
N THR A 310 4.82 -14.20 -6.20
CA THR A 310 4.85 -12.80 -6.63
C THR A 310 3.52 -12.41 -7.25
N GLY A 311 3.11 -11.17 -7.04
CA GLY A 311 1.86 -10.67 -7.60
C GLY A 311 1.78 -9.15 -7.53
N GLU A 312 0.92 -8.57 -8.35
CA GLU A 312 0.62 -7.13 -8.28
C GLU A 312 -0.82 -6.94 -7.79
N VAL A 313 -1.00 -5.96 -6.92
CA VAL A 313 -2.29 -5.56 -6.37
C VAL A 313 -2.44 -4.05 -6.50
N SER A 314 -3.67 -3.57 -6.66
CA SER A 314 -3.97 -2.14 -6.59
C SER A 314 -5.03 -1.90 -5.53
N ALA A 315 -4.68 -1.13 -4.50
CA ALA A 315 -5.55 -0.84 -3.36
C ALA A 315 -5.11 0.45 -2.66
N MET A 316 -6.02 1.06 -1.91
CA MET A 316 -5.71 2.09 -0.90
C MET A 316 -5.27 1.47 0.42
N GLU A 317 -5.73 0.26 0.71
CA GLU A 317 -5.42 -0.44 1.95
C GLU A 317 -5.09 -1.92 1.68
N LEU A 318 -3.99 -2.41 2.24
CA LEU A 318 -3.59 -3.82 2.24
C LEU A 318 -3.63 -4.32 3.68
N SER A 319 -4.50 -5.27 3.99
CA SER A 319 -4.58 -5.90 5.30
C SER A 319 -4.09 -7.35 5.22
N PHE A 320 -3.04 -7.69 5.95
CA PHE A 320 -2.54 -9.06 6.06
C PHE A 320 -2.94 -9.65 7.40
N SER A 321 -3.42 -10.88 7.40
CA SER A 321 -3.70 -11.62 8.64
C SER A 321 -3.30 -13.08 8.51
N MET A 322 -2.72 -13.64 9.56
CA MET A 322 -2.38 -15.05 9.65
C MET A 322 -2.58 -15.54 11.08
N SER A 323 -3.08 -16.77 11.22
CA SER A 323 -3.18 -17.47 12.50
C SER A 323 -2.30 -18.72 12.44
N MET A 324 -1.19 -18.71 13.17
CA MET A 324 -0.17 -19.75 13.14
C MET A 324 -0.60 -20.90 14.05
N THR A 325 -0.70 -22.10 13.48
CA THR A 325 -0.96 -23.34 14.22
C THR A 325 0.30 -24.17 14.42
N SER A 326 1.30 -24.00 13.54
CA SER A 326 2.63 -24.58 13.68
C SER A 326 3.64 -23.57 14.23
N SER A 327 4.54 -24.04 15.10
CA SER A 327 5.71 -23.28 15.58
C SER A 327 6.69 -22.95 14.45
N ASP A 328 6.72 -23.78 13.41
CA ASP A 328 7.69 -23.70 12.32
C ASP A 328 7.15 -22.86 11.15
N SER A 329 5.89 -22.41 11.25
CA SER A 329 5.27 -21.51 10.28
C SER A 329 6.06 -20.22 10.22
N SER A 330 6.43 -19.78 9.03
CA SER A 330 7.07 -18.48 8.86
C SER A 330 6.74 -17.84 7.51
N PHE A 331 6.77 -16.52 7.44
CA PHE A 331 6.64 -15.79 6.20
C PHE A 331 7.42 -14.47 6.20
N LEU A 332 7.68 -13.99 5.00
CA LEU A 332 8.20 -12.67 4.70
C LEU A 332 7.46 -12.15 3.47
N VAL A 333 7.00 -10.90 3.49
CA VAL A 333 6.40 -10.24 2.32
C VAL A 333 7.10 -8.93 2.07
N HIS A 334 7.70 -8.81 0.89
CA HIS A 334 8.30 -7.58 0.37
C HIS A 334 7.27 -6.79 -0.42
N PHE A 335 7.33 -5.48 -0.26
CA PHE A 335 6.50 -4.53 -1.01
C PHE A 335 7.38 -3.68 -1.92
N THR A 336 6.98 -3.59 -3.18
CA THR A 336 7.56 -2.63 -4.12
C THR A 336 6.42 -1.76 -4.65
N ASP A 337 6.43 -0.49 -4.26
CA ASP A 337 5.49 0.49 -4.83
C ASP A 337 5.82 0.72 -6.30
N LEU A 338 4.86 0.41 -7.18
CA LEU A 338 4.96 0.66 -8.62
C LEU A 338 4.32 2.02 -9.00
N GLY A 339 3.87 2.78 -8.00
CA GLY A 339 3.29 4.11 -8.12
C GLY A 339 1.77 4.11 -7.94
N ILE A 340 1.18 5.30 -8.07
CA ILE A 340 -0.28 5.48 -8.06
C ILE A 340 -0.88 4.57 -9.12
N SER A 341 -1.76 3.66 -8.68
CA SER A 341 -2.51 2.84 -9.62
C SER A 341 -3.27 3.80 -10.51
N PRO A 342 -3.21 3.69 -11.84
CA PRO A 342 -4.03 4.53 -12.69
C PRO A 342 -5.47 4.29 -12.25
N ASN A 343 -6.04 5.26 -11.50
CA ASN A 343 -7.41 5.17 -11.03
C ASN A 343 -8.23 4.76 -12.25
N PRO A 344 -8.94 3.62 -12.19
CA PRO A 344 -9.65 3.14 -13.35
C PRO A 344 -10.55 4.28 -13.78
N ASN A 345 -10.31 4.80 -15.00
CA ASN A 345 -11.06 5.94 -15.51
C ASN A 345 -12.56 5.62 -15.25
N PRO A 346 -13.28 6.41 -14.44
CA PRO A 346 -14.66 6.09 -14.08
C PRO A 346 -15.57 6.07 -15.32
N CYS A 347 -15.13 6.71 -16.40
CA CYS A 347 -15.79 6.70 -17.70
C CYS A 347 -15.24 5.63 -18.66
N LYS A 348 -14.40 4.69 -18.22
CA LYS A 348 -13.85 3.63 -19.07
C LYS A 348 -15.00 2.80 -19.65
N GLY A 349 -15.10 2.79 -20.98
CA GLY A 349 -16.17 2.09 -21.71
C GLY A 349 -17.44 2.90 -21.91
N LYS A 350 -17.55 4.11 -21.34
CA LYS A 350 -18.59 5.08 -21.71
C LYS A 350 -18.12 5.92 -22.90
N GLN A 351 -18.99 6.13 -23.87
CA GLN A 351 -18.65 6.85 -25.10
C GLN A 351 -18.63 8.37 -24.83
N LEU A 352 -17.56 9.07 -25.26
CA LEU A 352 -17.26 10.45 -24.86
C LEU A 352 -17.67 11.50 -25.92
N THR A 353 -18.58 11.14 -26.81
CA THR A 353 -18.71 11.85 -28.08
C THR A 353 -19.61 13.08 -27.97
N GLY A 354 -19.11 14.24 -28.39
CA GLY A 354 -19.78 15.53 -28.17
C GLY A 354 -19.31 16.27 -26.92
N CYS A 355 -18.49 15.65 -26.08
CA CYS A 355 -17.76 16.34 -25.03
C CYS A 355 -16.46 16.90 -25.60
N GLU A 356 -16.24 18.20 -25.42
CA GLU A 356 -15.03 18.90 -25.84
C GLU A 356 -14.36 19.53 -24.63
N ASP A 357 -13.03 19.68 -24.72
CA ASP A 357 -12.31 20.46 -23.73
C ASP A 357 -12.72 21.93 -23.84
N SER A 358 -12.98 22.55 -22.70
CA SER A 358 -13.34 23.97 -22.63
C SER A 358 -12.14 24.90 -22.89
N ILE A 359 -10.91 24.37 -22.83
CA ILE A 359 -9.68 25.11 -23.11
C ILE A 359 -8.76 24.32 -24.06
N ALA A 360 -8.08 25.00 -24.97
CA ALA A 360 -7.22 24.35 -25.98
C ALA A 360 -5.89 23.81 -25.41
N SER A 361 -5.50 24.22 -24.19
CA SER A 361 -4.24 23.83 -23.56
C SER A 361 -4.30 22.51 -22.79
N CYS A 362 -5.42 21.80 -22.80
CA CYS A 362 -5.60 20.58 -22.00
C CYS A 362 -4.55 19.50 -22.29
N ALA A 363 -4.21 19.26 -23.56
CA ALA A 363 -3.18 18.28 -23.92
C ALA A 363 -1.76 18.66 -23.45
N ALA A 364 -1.50 19.95 -23.17
CA ALA A 364 -0.22 20.40 -22.61
C ALA A 364 -0.16 20.25 -21.09
N VAL A 365 -1.29 20.47 -20.40
CA VAL A 365 -1.42 20.33 -18.94
C VAL A 365 -1.51 18.84 -18.54
N PHE A 366 -2.30 18.08 -19.30
CA PHE A 366 -2.57 16.66 -19.11
C PHE A 366 -2.07 15.88 -20.34
N PRO A 367 -0.76 15.61 -20.45
CA PRO A 367 -0.22 14.87 -21.59
C PRO A 367 -0.84 13.48 -21.66
N VAL A 368 -1.51 13.20 -22.79
CA VAL A 368 -2.15 11.91 -23.07
C VAL A 368 -1.07 10.87 -23.36
N GLY A 369 -1.16 9.71 -22.70
CA GLY A 369 -0.23 8.60 -22.90
C GLY A 369 -0.44 7.89 -24.25
N THR A 370 0.42 6.91 -24.54
CA THR A 370 0.25 6.04 -25.73
C THR A 370 -1.06 5.27 -25.66
N GLY A 371 -1.88 5.33 -26.71
CA GLY A 371 -3.17 4.64 -26.78
C GLY A 371 -4.33 5.41 -26.14
N ASP A 372 -4.28 6.74 -26.17
CA ASP A 372 -5.31 7.63 -25.61
C ASP A 372 -5.56 7.43 -24.11
N VAL A 373 -4.58 6.95 -23.35
CA VAL A 373 -4.73 6.81 -21.89
C VAL A 373 -4.63 8.19 -21.23
N PRO A 374 -5.61 8.63 -20.42
CA PRO A 374 -5.55 9.89 -19.72
C PRO A 374 -4.31 10.00 -18.82
N SER A 375 -3.80 11.21 -18.64
CA SER A 375 -2.72 11.47 -17.68
C SER A 375 -3.16 11.09 -16.26
N ALA A 376 -2.28 10.46 -15.47
CA ALA A 376 -2.57 10.16 -14.06
C ALA A 376 -2.93 11.43 -13.25
N LYS A 377 -2.42 12.59 -13.68
CA LYS A 377 -2.77 13.92 -13.14
C LYS A 377 -4.26 14.22 -13.17
N CYS A 378 -4.99 13.69 -14.15
CA CYS A 378 -6.44 13.86 -14.25
C CYS A 378 -7.19 13.26 -13.06
N PHE A 379 -6.57 12.35 -12.32
CA PHE A 379 -7.17 11.62 -11.21
C PHE A 379 -6.47 11.86 -9.86
N ASN A 380 -5.42 12.68 -9.84
CA ASN A 380 -4.68 13.00 -8.63
C ASN A 380 -5.18 14.32 -8.05
N THR A 381 -6.01 14.27 -7.01
CA THR A 381 -6.59 15.46 -6.35
C THR A 381 -5.56 16.38 -5.69
N GLU A 382 -4.36 15.87 -5.44
CA GLU A 382 -3.25 16.64 -4.85
C GLU A 382 -2.39 17.34 -5.90
N ASP A 383 -2.50 16.95 -7.17
CA ASP A 383 -1.78 17.61 -8.25
C ASP A 383 -2.36 19.03 -8.45
N GLY A 384 -1.49 20.03 -8.50
CA GLY A 384 -1.91 21.43 -8.65
C GLY A 384 -2.72 21.70 -9.92
N ASP A 385 -2.56 20.88 -10.96
CA ASP A 385 -3.30 20.98 -12.21
C ASP A 385 -4.71 20.35 -12.12
N PHE A 386 -5.02 19.54 -11.09
CA PHE A 386 -6.30 18.82 -10.97
C PHE A 386 -7.53 19.74 -11.01
N ALA A 387 -7.41 20.97 -10.54
CA ALA A 387 -8.49 21.96 -10.63
C ALA A 387 -8.92 22.29 -12.07
N LEU A 388 -8.07 22.00 -13.07
CA LEU A 388 -8.36 22.18 -14.49
C LEU A 388 -9.06 20.96 -15.12
N THR A 389 -9.13 19.83 -14.42
CA THR A 389 -9.78 18.59 -14.90
C THR A 389 -11.22 18.82 -15.42
N PRO A 390 -12.09 19.61 -14.76
CA PRO A 390 -13.44 19.89 -15.28
C PRO A 390 -13.47 20.69 -16.59
N LEU A 391 -12.40 21.42 -16.92
CA LEU A 391 -12.23 22.14 -18.19
C LEU A 391 -11.60 21.26 -19.27
N CYS A 392 -11.02 20.13 -18.87
CA CYS A 392 -10.26 19.21 -19.72
C CYS A 392 -10.88 17.81 -19.74
N ARG A 393 -12.21 17.72 -19.67
CA ARG A 393 -12.92 16.43 -19.55
C ARG A 393 -12.68 15.51 -20.73
N LYS A 394 -12.49 16.00 -21.95
CA LYS A 394 -12.20 15.14 -23.11
C LYS A 394 -10.78 14.59 -23.03
N THR A 395 -9.80 15.46 -22.78
CA THR A 395 -8.39 15.03 -22.60
C THR A 395 -8.24 14.06 -21.44
N CYS A 396 -8.94 14.31 -20.33
CA CYS A 396 -8.94 13.43 -19.16
C CYS A 396 -9.89 12.24 -19.26
N GLN A 397 -10.66 12.14 -20.36
CA GLN A 397 -11.72 11.15 -20.56
C GLN A 397 -12.73 11.06 -19.41
N LEU A 398 -13.08 12.20 -18.82
CA LEU A 398 -14.02 12.35 -17.71
C LEU A 398 -15.37 12.94 -18.17
N CYS A 399 -15.71 12.80 -19.45
CA CYS A 399 -16.94 13.37 -19.99
C CYS A 399 -18.19 12.76 -19.38
N CYS A 400 -18.18 11.49 -18.97
CA CYS A 400 -19.33 10.88 -18.29
C CYS A 400 -19.67 11.53 -16.94
N GLN A 401 -18.76 12.32 -16.36
CA GLN A 401 -19.03 13.10 -15.15
C GLN A 401 -19.65 14.47 -15.46
N ASP A 402 -19.74 14.86 -16.73
CA ASP A 402 -20.52 16.02 -17.12
C ASP A 402 -21.99 15.59 -17.15
N PRO A 403 -22.90 16.31 -16.47
CA PRO A 403 -24.30 15.95 -16.42
C PRO A 403 -24.95 15.68 -17.79
N ALA A 404 -24.48 16.30 -18.88
CA ALA A 404 -24.97 16.03 -20.23
C ALA A 404 -24.71 14.57 -20.69
N PHE A 405 -23.74 13.88 -20.10
CA PHE A 405 -23.30 12.53 -20.44
C PHE A 405 -23.43 11.54 -19.26
N ASP A 406 -23.90 12.00 -18.08
CA ASP A 406 -24.02 11.21 -16.84
C ASP A 406 -25.29 10.35 -16.82
N CYS A 407 -25.36 9.41 -17.77
CA CYS A 407 -26.33 8.34 -17.82
C CYS A 407 -25.69 7.09 -18.48
N ASP A 408 -26.45 6.01 -18.62
CA ASP A 408 -25.99 4.80 -19.29
C ASP A 408 -26.64 4.68 -20.67
N ASP A 409 -25.86 4.25 -21.66
CA ASP A 409 -26.41 3.81 -22.94
C ASP A 409 -26.99 2.40 -22.80
N ASP A 410 -28.09 2.12 -23.52
CA ASP A 410 -28.71 0.80 -23.61
C ASP A 410 -28.87 0.42 -25.10
N PRO A 411 -27.76 0.16 -25.82
CA PRO A 411 -27.79 -0.06 -27.26
C PRO A 411 -28.55 -1.33 -27.62
N ILE A 412 -29.44 -1.22 -28.62
CA ILE A 412 -30.10 -2.39 -29.21
C ILE A 412 -29.04 -3.31 -29.83
N SER A 413 -29.22 -4.64 -29.71
CA SER A 413 -28.31 -5.61 -30.32
C SER A 413 -28.05 -5.32 -31.81
N ASN A 414 -26.77 -5.19 -32.19
CA ASN A 414 -26.26 -4.80 -33.52
C ASN A 414 -26.36 -3.31 -33.89
N ILE A 415 -26.73 -2.43 -32.97
CA ILE A 415 -26.61 -0.97 -33.14
C ILE A 415 -25.51 -0.47 -32.23
N THR A 416 -24.44 0.08 -32.81
CA THR A 416 -23.40 0.78 -32.06
C THR A 416 -23.83 2.23 -31.87
N CYS A 417 -23.72 2.75 -30.65
CA CYS A 417 -24.05 4.14 -30.40
C CYS A 417 -23.14 5.09 -31.19
N PRO A 418 -23.67 6.21 -31.70
CA PRO A 418 -22.93 7.08 -32.61
C PRO A 418 -21.76 7.78 -31.93
N ASP A 419 -20.69 8.02 -32.68
CA ASP A 419 -19.46 8.65 -32.19
C ASP A 419 -19.27 10.11 -32.62
N THR A 420 -20.28 10.68 -33.29
CA THR A 420 -20.26 12.07 -33.75
C THR A 420 -21.63 12.71 -33.55
N PRO A 421 -21.69 14.03 -33.26
CA PRO A 421 -22.97 14.74 -33.16
C PRO A 421 -23.86 14.57 -34.40
N ALA A 422 -23.27 14.58 -35.60
CA ALA A 422 -24.02 14.38 -36.85
C ALA A 422 -24.67 12.98 -36.94
N ALA A 423 -23.97 11.94 -36.45
CA ALA A 423 -24.50 10.58 -36.43
C ALA A 423 -25.57 10.39 -35.34
N CYS A 424 -25.47 11.12 -34.21
CA CYS A 424 -26.53 11.23 -33.22
C CYS A 424 -27.82 11.77 -33.83
N ASN A 425 -27.73 12.83 -34.65
CA ASN A 425 -28.90 13.45 -35.28
C ASN A 425 -29.56 12.55 -36.33
N LYS A 426 -28.77 11.74 -37.04
CA LYS A 426 -29.26 10.92 -38.16
C LYS A 426 -30.33 9.89 -37.76
N ALA A 427 -30.27 9.39 -36.53
CA ALA A 427 -31.23 8.42 -35.98
C ALA A 427 -31.69 8.87 -34.59
N SER A 428 -32.08 10.15 -34.49
CA SER A 428 -32.35 10.83 -33.21
C SER A 428 -33.33 10.09 -32.30
N ASP A 429 -34.38 9.45 -32.83
CA ASP A 429 -35.31 8.67 -32.01
C ASP A 429 -34.65 7.46 -31.35
N ILE A 430 -33.89 6.68 -32.12
CA ILE A 430 -33.21 5.48 -31.64
C ILE A 430 -32.10 5.89 -30.66
N ASN A 431 -31.32 6.90 -31.04
CA ASN A 431 -30.19 7.37 -30.23
C ASN A 431 -30.67 8.03 -28.93
N PHE A 432 -31.80 8.74 -28.93
CA PHE A 432 -32.34 9.30 -27.70
C PHE A 432 -32.91 8.25 -26.75
N ALA A 433 -33.39 7.12 -27.26
CA ALA A 433 -33.86 6.03 -26.41
C ALA A 433 -32.73 5.13 -25.88
N HIS A 434 -31.64 4.98 -26.65
CA HIS A 434 -30.64 3.93 -26.43
C HIS A 434 -29.19 4.41 -26.31
N CYS A 435 -28.91 5.68 -26.63
CA CYS A 435 -27.55 6.22 -26.75
C CYS A 435 -27.45 7.66 -26.18
N GLN A 436 -28.16 7.93 -25.08
CA GLN A 436 -28.23 9.26 -24.49
C GLN A 436 -26.87 9.75 -23.98
N SER A 437 -26.07 8.86 -23.39
CA SER A 437 -24.72 9.21 -22.92
C SER A 437 -23.83 9.51 -24.11
N SER A 438 -23.78 8.64 -25.13
CA SER A 438 -22.98 8.88 -26.35
C SER A 438 -23.32 10.18 -27.07
N CYS A 439 -24.56 10.66 -26.97
CA CYS A 439 -25.03 11.85 -27.67
C CYS A 439 -25.05 13.13 -26.81
N GLY A 440 -24.69 13.05 -25.52
CA GLY A 440 -24.73 14.20 -24.61
C GLY A 440 -26.17 14.65 -24.31
N TRP A 441 -27.11 13.71 -24.25
CA TRP A 441 -28.54 13.96 -24.09
C TRP A 441 -29.10 13.53 -22.73
N CYS A 442 -28.25 13.17 -21.76
CA CYS A 442 -28.69 12.65 -20.45
C CYS A 442 -29.54 13.65 -19.64
N GLN A 443 -29.35 14.97 -19.85
CA GLN A 443 -30.17 15.99 -19.18
C GLN A 443 -31.45 16.37 -19.94
N LEU A 444 -31.64 15.85 -21.15
CA LEU A 444 -32.80 16.20 -21.96
C LEU A 444 -33.99 15.31 -21.55
N ASN A 445 -35.12 15.94 -21.23
CA ASN A 445 -36.35 15.22 -20.89
C ASN A 445 -37.06 14.64 -22.13
N GLN A 446 -36.63 15.04 -23.32
CA GLN A 446 -37.18 14.63 -24.61
C GLN A 446 -36.09 14.73 -25.69
N LYS A 447 -36.27 13.99 -26.78
CA LYS A 447 -35.37 14.04 -27.94
C LYS A 447 -35.17 15.50 -28.39
N PRO A 448 -33.93 15.91 -28.70
CA PRO A 448 -33.69 17.26 -29.20
C PRO A 448 -34.36 17.44 -30.56
N CYS A 449 -34.95 18.61 -30.75
CA CYS A 449 -35.62 18.99 -31.98
C CYS A 449 -34.60 19.40 -33.05
N LEU A 450 -34.23 18.45 -33.91
CA LEU A 450 -33.15 18.58 -34.88
C LEU A 450 -33.58 18.03 -36.24
N ASP A 451 -33.06 18.59 -37.32
CA ASP A 451 -33.19 18.02 -38.65
C ASP A 451 -32.15 16.89 -38.82
N ILE A 452 -32.54 15.77 -39.44
CA ILE A 452 -31.69 14.59 -39.68
C ILE A 452 -30.48 14.94 -40.57
N THR A 453 -30.65 15.92 -41.45
CA THR A 453 -29.60 16.43 -42.32
C THR A 453 -29.40 17.92 -42.07
N ASP A 454 -28.18 18.34 -41.71
CA ASP A 454 -27.74 19.75 -41.74
C ASP A 454 -27.68 20.32 -43.19
N ASP A 455 -28.33 19.66 -44.15
CA ASP A 455 -28.28 19.93 -45.57
C ASP A 455 -29.31 21.03 -45.91
N PRO A 456 -28.99 22.02 -46.78
CA PRO A 456 -29.94 23.01 -47.30
C PRO A 456 -31.24 22.44 -47.88
N THR A 457 -31.36 21.13 -48.06
CA THR A 457 -32.58 20.42 -48.48
C THR A 457 -33.78 20.71 -47.58
N CYS A 458 -33.64 20.75 -46.25
CA CYS A 458 -34.81 21.00 -45.38
C CYS A 458 -35.42 22.39 -45.61
N ALA A 459 -34.58 23.43 -45.73
CA ALA A 459 -35.04 24.77 -46.07
C ALA A 459 -35.63 24.85 -47.49
N GLN A 460 -35.18 24.02 -48.43
CA GLN A 460 -35.77 23.90 -49.75
C GLN A 460 -37.14 23.20 -49.71
N PHE A 461 -37.28 22.15 -48.89
CA PHE A 461 -38.54 21.44 -48.71
C PHE A 461 -39.60 22.31 -48.04
N GLU A 462 -39.22 23.11 -47.02
CA GLU A 462 -40.11 24.11 -46.41
C GLU A 462 -40.60 25.11 -47.47
N LYS A 463 -39.69 25.70 -48.25
CA LYS A 463 -40.02 26.65 -49.34
C LYS A 463 -40.88 26.03 -50.43
N ALA A 464 -40.71 24.73 -50.69
CA ALA A 464 -41.51 23.97 -51.64
C ALA A 464 -42.90 23.56 -51.07
N GLY A 465 -43.19 23.83 -49.80
CA GLY A 465 -44.45 23.45 -49.15
C GLY A 465 -44.55 21.95 -48.86
N LEU A 466 -43.42 21.24 -48.78
CA LEU A 466 -43.36 19.79 -48.60
C LEU A 466 -43.39 19.35 -47.14
N CYS A 467 -43.51 20.26 -46.18
CA CYS A 467 -43.63 19.92 -44.74
C CYS A 467 -44.92 19.17 -44.35
N THR A 468 -45.77 18.83 -45.32
CA THR A 468 -46.91 17.92 -45.13
C THR A 468 -46.62 16.50 -45.59
N ASP A 469 -45.48 16.29 -46.28
CA ASP A 469 -45.01 14.97 -46.67
C ASP A 469 -44.41 14.25 -45.44
N PRO A 470 -44.87 13.04 -45.10
CA PRO A 470 -44.41 12.32 -43.91
C PRO A 470 -42.89 12.05 -43.88
N GLU A 471 -42.24 11.87 -45.03
CA GLU A 471 -40.81 11.63 -45.10
C GLU A 471 -40.03 12.92 -44.79
N VAL A 472 -40.49 14.05 -45.34
CA VAL A 472 -39.93 15.37 -45.06
C VAL A 472 -40.18 15.77 -43.61
N MET A 473 -41.37 15.50 -43.07
CA MET A 473 -41.69 15.78 -41.66
C MET A 473 -40.73 15.07 -40.71
N ASN A 474 -40.36 13.81 -41.01
CA ASN A 474 -39.45 13.02 -40.19
C ASN A 474 -37.97 13.42 -40.36
N GLN A 475 -37.58 13.88 -41.56
CA GLN A 475 -36.20 14.32 -41.82
C GLN A 475 -35.93 15.76 -41.39
N CYS A 476 -36.95 16.61 -41.40
CA CYS A 476 -36.85 18.05 -41.21
C CYS A 476 -37.75 18.51 -40.05
N GLU A 477 -37.76 17.79 -38.93
CA GLU A 477 -38.69 18.04 -37.83
C GLU A 477 -38.60 19.45 -37.27
N LYS A 478 -37.38 20.02 -37.22
CA LYS A 478 -37.15 21.38 -36.74
C LYS A 478 -37.58 22.39 -37.78
N THR A 479 -37.11 22.25 -39.02
CA THR A 479 -37.42 23.17 -40.12
C THR A 479 -38.92 23.20 -40.45
N CYS A 480 -39.60 22.05 -40.34
CA CYS A 480 -41.04 21.94 -40.57
C CYS A 480 -41.91 22.22 -39.33
N GLU A 481 -41.31 22.69 -38.23
CA GLU A 481 -41.99 23.02 -36.97
C GLU A 481 -42.82 21.85 -36.38
N ILE A 482 -42.37 20.61 -36.64
CA ILE A 482 -43.02 19.37 -36.17
C ILE A 482 -42.70 19.15 -34.69
N CYS A 483 -41.43 19.31 -34.33
CA CYS A 483 -40.99 19.33 -32.93
C CYS A 483 -40.93 20.76 -32.41
N ILE A 484 -41.22 20.94 -31.13
CA ILE A 484 -41.07 22.22 -30.44
C ILE A 484 -39.93 22.04 -29.44
N PRO A 485 -38.78 22.73 -29.62
CA PRO A 485 -37.69 22.66 -28.65
C PRO A 485 -38.20 22.96 -27.23
N GLU A 486 -37.63 22.32 -26.20
CA GLU A 486 -38.01 22.60 -24.82
C GLU A 486 -37.80 24.10 -24.49
N GLY A 487 -38.81 24.73 -23.90
CA GLY A 487 -38.79 26.19 -23.66
C GLY A 487 -39.05 27.06 -24.90
N CYS A 488 -39.31 26.48 -26.08
CA CYS A 488 -39.70 27.19 -27.29
C CYS A 488 -41.22 27.40 -27.38
N VAL A 489 -41.78 28.10 -26.40
CA VAL A 489 -43.21 28.43 -26.37
C VAL A 489 -43.39 29.94 -26.32
N ASP A 490 -44.44 30.43 -26.96
CA ASP A 490 -44.86 31.82 -26.76
C ASP A 490 -45.41 31.94 -25.34
N SER A 491 -44.82 32.82 -24.54
CA SER A 491 -45.33 33.11 -23.21
C SER A 491 -46.57 34.02 -23.26
N SER A 492 -46.79 34.69 -24.41
CA SER A 492 -47.94 35.57 -24.64
C SER A 492 -48.94 34.98 -25.64
N PRO A 493 -50.25 34.91 -25.30
CA PRO A 493 -51.28 34.50 -26.26
C PRO A 493 -51.51 35.55 -27.36
N ARG A 494 -50.89 36.73 -27.26
CA ARG A 494 -50.99 37.81 -28.25
C ARG A 494 -49.96 37.69 -29.37
N CYS A 495 -49.04 36.75 -29.30
CA CYS A 495 -48.00 36.58 -30.31
C CYS A 495 -48.53 36.50 -31.74
N PRO A 496 -49.60 35.74 -32.06
CA PRO A 496 -50.14 35.73 -33.42
C PRO A 496 -50.53 37.13 -33.94
N ILE A 497 -51.07 37.98 -33.06
CA ILE A 497 -51.45 39.36 -33.40
C ILE A 497 -50.20 40.23 -33.54
N TRP A 498 -49.26 40.15 -32.61
CA TRP A 498 -48.03 40.94 -32.64
C TRP A 498 -47.20 40.62 -33.88
N VAL A 499 -47.02 39.34 -34.20
CA VAL A 499 -46.31 38.89 -35.41
C VAL A 499 -46.98 39.43 -36.67
N SER A 500 -48.32 39.38 -36.76
CA SER A 500 -49.07 39.94 -37.90
C SER A 500 -48.89 41.45 -38.08
N ASN A 501 -48.55 42.18 -37.00
CA ASN A 501 -48.29 43.62 -37.00
C ASN A 501 -46.80 43.98 -37.17
N GLY A 502 -45.95 43.00 -37.52
CA GLY A 502 -44.53 43.23 -37.77
C GLY A 502 -43.63 43.20 -36.52
N PHE A 503 -44.15 42.73 -35.36
CA PHE A 503 -43.40 42.67 -34.10
C PHE A 503 -42.04 41.98 -34.25
N CYS A 504 -41.97 40.83 -34.94
CA CYS A 504 -40.72 40.07 -35.09
C CYS A 504 -39.67 40.76 -35.98
N THR A 505 -40.10 41.65 -36.88
CA THR A 505 -39.21 42.36 -37.81
C THR A 505 -38.81 43.75 -37.33
N ASP A 506 -39.47 44.28 -36.31
CA ASP A 506 -39.19 45.63 -35.78
C ASP A 506 -38.02 45.57 -34.77
N PRO A 507 -36.90 46.27 -35.02
CA PRO A 507 -35.73 46.25 -34.13
C PRO A 507 -36.00 46.89 -32.75
N PHE A 508 -37.10 47.64 -32.58
CA PHE A 508 -37.47 48.19 -31.27
C PHE A 508 -37.76 47.10 -30.22
N TYR A 509 -38.18 45.91 -30.66
CA TYR A 509 -38.59 44.81 -29.77
C TYR A 509 -37.57 43.67 -29.67
N ASP A 510 -36.30 43.88 -30.02
CA ASP A 510 -35.32 42.76 -30.07
C ASP A 510 -35.21 41.97 -28.76
N ASP A 511 -35.27 42.64 -27.61
CA ASP A 511 -35.28 41.99 -26.28
C ASP A 511 -36.63 41.30 -26.00
N ASP A 512 -37.75 41.97 -26.30
CA ASP A 512 -39.11 41.48 -26.02
C ASP A 512 -39.51 40.26 -26.87
N LYS A 513 -38.95 40.10 -28.07
CA LYS A 513 -39.29 38.96 -28.96
C LYS A 513 -38.93 37.63 -28.31
N ALA A 514 -37.76 37.55 -27.66
CA ALA A 514 -37.27 36.33 -27.03
C ALA A 514 -38.07 35.97 -25.78
N ASP A 515 -38.54 36.97 -25.03
CA ASP A 515 -39.30 36.79 -23.79
C ASP A 515 -40.77 36.40 -24.04
N TYR A 516 -41.39 36.99 -25.07
CA TYR A 516 -42.82 36.84 -25.28
C TYR A 516 -43.22 35.91 -26.41
N CYS A 517 -42.56 36.04 -27.56
CA CYS A 517 -42.99 35.42 -28.81
C CYS A 517 -41.88 34.62 -29.47
N LYS A 518 -41.07 33.95 -28.65
CA LYS A 518 -39.87 33.23 -29.09
C LYS A 518 -40.19 32.26 -30.23
N ARG A 519 -41.30 31.53 -30.13
CA ARG A 519 -41.76 30.58 -31.14
C ARG A 519 -42.36 31.30 -32.34
N SER A 520 -43.34 32.18 -32.14
CA SER A 520 -43.99 32.88 -33.26
C SER A 520 -43.03 33.75 -34.07
N CYS A 521 -41.94 34.23 -33.45
CA CYS A 521 -40.88 34.99 -34.12
C CYS A 521 -39.73 34.14 -34.68
N LYS A 522 -39.81 32.80 -34.61
CA LYS A 522 -38.77 31.87 -35.08
C LYS A 522 -37.39 32.17 -34.45
N LEU A 523 -37.36 32.55 -33.17
CA LEU A 523 -36.13 32.76 -32.39
C LEU A 523 -35.64 31.50 -31.67
N CYS A 524 -36.51 30.50 -31.67
CA CYS A 524 -36.26 29.09 -31.54
C CYS A 524 -37.12 28.43 -32.65
#